data_AF-F3FU21-F1
#
_entry.id   AF-F3FU21-F1
#
_cell.length_a   1.000
_cell.length_b   1.000
_cell.length_c   1.000
_cell.angle_alpha   90.00
_cell.angle_beta   90.00
_cell.angle_gamma   90.00
#
_symmetry.space_group_name_H-M   'P 1'
#
loop_
_entity.id
_entity.type
_entity.pdbx_description
1 polymer ?
#
loop_
_entity_poly.entity_id
_entity_poly.type
_entity_poly.pdbx_seq_one_letter_code
_entity_poly.pdbx_strand_id
1 'polypeptide(L)'
;RHIYSPKDLLDQTPRSAYWYRGGVEWRALGSWALAIVLGFSFTTVATTPEHVLFKGFLADSWLGHNGLGWIVTFIVAGGLYALLGGARDRRIAPKEAAHAR
;
A
#
# COMPACT_ATOMS: atom_id res chain seq x y z
N ARG A 1 -5.18 -5.13 21.13
CA ARG A 1 -6.65 -5.08 20.93
C ARG A 1 -6.92 -4.28 19.64
N HIS A 2 -7.49 -4.90 18.60
CA HIS A 2 -7.83 -4.21 17.35
C HIS A 2 -9.21 -3.58 17.53
N ILE A 3 -9.25 -2.35 18.06
CA ILE A 3 -10.50 -1.61 18.25
C ILE A 3 -10.62 -0.64 17.09
N TYR A 4 -11.59 -0.87 16.21
CA TYR A 4 -11.98 0.16 15.24
C TYR A 4 -13.07 1.06 15.84
N SER A 5 -13.23 2.26 15.31
CA SER A 5 -14.25 3.21 15.75
C SER A 5 -15.37 3.31 14.71
N PRO A 6 -16.54 2.69 14.93
CA PRO A 6 -17.64 2.71 13.96
C PRO A 6 -18.09 4.13 13.61
N LYS A 7 -18.16 5.01 14.62
CA LYS A 7 -18.56 6.42 14.42
C LYS A 7 -17.61 7.18 13.50
N ASP A 8 -16.31 6.93 13.62
CA ASP A 8 -15.29 7.64 12.84
C ASP A 8 -15.22 7.07 11.41
N LEU A 9 -15.58 5.80 11.20
CA LEU A 9 -15.70 5.22 9.85
C LEU A 9 -16.80 5.89 9.03
N LEU A 10 -17.89 6.30 9.67
CA LEU A 10 -19.01 6.97 9.00
C LEU A 10 -18.82 8.49 8.91
N ASP A 11 -17.91 9.07 9.70
CA ASP A 11 -17.59 10.50 9.64
C ASP A 11 -16.60 10.79 8.50
N GLN A 12 -17.08 11.44 7.44
CA GLN A 12 -16.28 11.86 6.28
C GLN A 12 -15.72 13.29 6.44
N THR A 13 -15.77 13.88 7.64
CA THR A 13 -15.25 15.22 7.90
C THR A 13 -13.81 15.18 8.44
N PRO A 14 -13.10 16.33 8.44
CA PRO A 14 -11.77 16.43 9.03
C PRO A 14 -11.63 16.06 10.52
N ARG A 15 -12.74 15.82 11.21
CA ARG A 15 -12.77 15.45 12.63
C ARG A 15 -12.65 13.93 12.87
N SER A 16 -12.81 13.11 11.83
CA SER A 16 -12.72 11.65 11.95
C SER A 16 -11.32 11.19 12.34
N ALA A 17 -11.24 10.13 13.15
CA ALA A 17 -9.98 9.45 13.45
C ALA A 17 -9.31 8.83 12.21
N TYR A 18 -10.06 8.61 11.13
CA TYR A 18 -9.57 8.13 9.84
C TYR A 18 -9.38 9.26 8.81
N TRP A 19 -9.52 10.51 9.22
CA TRP A 19 -9.18 11.65 8.38
C TRP A 19 -7.68 11.93 8.44
N TYR A 20 -6.96 11.36 7.48
CA TYR A 20 -5.52 11.55 7.33
C TYR A 20 -5.18 12.91 6.72
N ARG A 21 -3.91 13.12 6.35
CA ARG A 21 -3.45 14.40 5.79
C ARG A 21 -4.13 14.70 4.46
N GLY A 22 -5.10 15.62 4.47
CA GLY A 22 -5.93 15.94 3.31
C GLY A 22 -6.96 14.86 2.97
N GLY A 23 -7.38 14.05 3.95
CA GLY A 23 -8.31 12.93 3.74
C GLY A 23 -7.68 11.68 3.14
N VAL A 24 -6.36 11.68 2.87
CA VAL A 24 -5.64 10.56 2.24
C VAL A 24 -4.52 10.07 3.15
N GLU A 25 -4.44 8.75 3.34
CA GLU A 25 -3.28 8.14 3.98
C GLU A 25 -2.15 7.94 2.97
N TRP A 26 -1.32 8.97 2.81
CA TRP A 26 -0.24 8.99 1.82
C TRP A 26 0.78 7.85 1.96
N ARG A 27 0.99 7.33 3.18
CA ARG A 27 1.86 6.17 3.40
C ARG A 27 1.28 4.92 2.73
N ALA A 28 -0.01 4.67 2.91
CA ALA A 28 -0.71 3.55 2.29
C ALA A 28 -0.82 3.74 0.78
N LEU A 29 -1.25 4.92 0.32
CA LEU A 29 -1.40 5.21 -1.10
C LEU A 29 -0.05 5.14 -1.85
N GLY A 30 1.00 5.71 -1.28
CA GLY A 30 2.34 5.67 -1.87
C GLY A 30 2.91 4.25 -1.92
N SER A 31 2.71 3.45 -0.85
CA SER A 31 3.12 2.05 -0.83
C SER A 31 2.40 1.23 -1.89
N TRP A 32 1.09 1.45 -2.03
CA TRP A 32 0.27 0.83 -3.05
C TRP A 32 0.71 1.21 -4.46
N ALA A 33 0.90 2.51 -4.75
CA ALA A 33 1.30 2.97 -6.07
C ALA A 33 2.65 2.39 -6.50
N LEU A 34 3.65 2.40 -5.61
CA LEU A 34 4.96 1.82 -5.88
C LEU A 34 4.87 0.30 -6.11
N ALA A 35 4.09 -0.41 -5.29
CA ALA A 35 3.88 -1.84 -5.44
C ALA A 35 3.22 -2.19 -6.78
N ILE A 36 2.26 -1.38 -7.26
CA ILE A 36 1.62 -1.58 -8.56
C ILE A 36 2.62 -1.42 -9.71
N VAL A 37 3.44 -0.36 -9.69
CA VAL A 37 4.49 -0.15 -10.69
C VAL A 37 5.43 -1.35 -10.74
N LEU A 38 5.88 -1.83 -9.58
CA LEU A 38 6.76 -2.98 -9.49
C LEU A 38 6.07 -4.27 -9.96
N GLY A 39 4.83 -4.54 -9.52
CA GLY A 39 4.07 -5.71 -9.96
C GLY A 39 3.88 -5.77 -11.48
N PHE A 40 3.50 -4.64 -12.09
CA PHE A 40 3.36 -4.55 -13.54
C PHE A 40 4.70 -4.68 -14.27
N SER A 41 5.81 -4.29 -13.63
CA SER A 41 7.14 -4.53 -14.21
C SER A 41 7.40 -6.02 -14.48
N PHE A 42 6.74 -6.94 -13.78
CA PHE A 42 6.84 -8.39 -13.98
C PHE A 42 5.72 -8.99 -14.87
N THR A 43 4.82 -8.18 -15.43
CA THR A 43 3.61 -8.66 -16.10
C THR A 43 3.71 -8.52 -17.62
N THR A 44 3.26 -9.54 -18.35
CA THR A 44 2.96 -9.46 -19.79
C THR A 44 1.45 -9.53 -19.98
N VAL A 45 0.89 -8.58 -20.72
CA VAL A 45 -0.51 -8.57 -21.14
C VAL A 45 -0.53 -8.72 -22.65
N ALA A 46 -1.14 -9.80 -23.14
CA ALA A 46 -1.22 -10.11 -24.55
C ALA A 46 -2.58 -10.75 -24.85
N THR A 47 -3.11 -10.48 -26.04
CA THR A 47 -4.35 -11.11 -26.53
C THR A 47 -4.03 -12.36 -27.36
N THR A 48 -2.92 -12.32 -28.09
CA THR A 48 -2.29 -13.47 -28.74
C THR A 48 -0.77 -13.39 -28.52
N PRO A 49 0.01 -14.47 -28.76
CA PRO A 49 1.46 -14.43 -28.61
C PRO A 49 2.15 -13.35 -29.45
N GLU A 50 1.57 -13.01 -30.61
CA GLU A 50 2.06 -11.99 -31.55
C GLU A 50 1.55 -10.59 -31.18
N HIS A 51 0.42 -10.50 -30.46
CA HIS A 51 -0.23 -9.24 -30.07
C HIS A 51 -0.06 -8.96 -28.58
N VAL A 52 1.10 -8.40 -28.22
CA VAL A 52 1.43 -7.95 -26.87
C VAL A 52 0.99 -6.50 -26.67
N LEU A 53 0.11 -6.26 -25.70
CA LEU A 53 -0.41 -4.93 -25.34
C LEU A 53 0.50 -4.22 -24.34
N PHE A 54 1.10 -4.98 -23.44
CA PHE A 54 2.01 -4.46 -22.43
C PHE A 54 3.00 -5.55 -22.03
N LYS A 55 4.27 -5.17 -21.88
CA LYS A 55 5.31 -6.03 -21.35
C LYS A 55 6.14 -5.23 -20.36
N GLY A 56 6.08 -5.61 -19.09
CA GLY A 56 6.92 -5.02 -18.06
C GLY A 56 8.41 -5.33 -18.30
N PHE A 57 9.30 -4.43 -17.86
CA PHE A 57 10.74 -4.56 -18.12
C PHE A 57 11.42 -5.73 -17.37
N LEU A 58 10.75 -6.33 -16.39
CA LEU A 58 11.16 -7.55 -15.67
C LEU A 58 10.29 -8.76 -16.03
N ALA A 59 9.47 -8.68 -17.08
CA ALA A 59 8.57 -9.76 -17.45
C ALA A 59 9.30 -11.06 -17.85
N ASP A 60 10.52 -10.95 -18.41
CA ASP A 60 11.35 -12.10 -18.77
C ASP A 60 12.19 -12.63 -17.59
N SER A 61 12.05 -12.06 -16.39
CA SER A 61 12.69 -12.60 -15.19
C SER A 61 12.01 -13.91 -14.77
N TRP A 62 12.65 -14.66 -13.86
CA TRP A 62 12.03 -15.86 -13.28
C TRP A 62 10.65 -15.56 -12.65
N LEU A 63 10.52 -14.44 -11.93
CA LEU A 63 9.25 -14.03 -11.33
C LEU A 63 8.19 -13.72 -12.39
N GLY A 64 8.58 -13.05 -13.48
CA GLY A 64 7.67 -12.71 -14.57
C GLY A 64 7.19 -13.94 -15.35
N HIS A 65 8.11 -14.86 -15.70
CA HIS A 65 7.77 -16.12 -16.36
C HIS A 65 6.82 -17.01 -15.55
N ASN A 66 6.96 -17.01 -14.21
CA ASN A 66 6.06 -17.76 -13.33
C ASN A 66 4.77 -17.00 -12.97
N GLY A 67 4.55 -15.81 -13.53
CA GLY A 67 3.36 -14.99 -13.25
C GLY A 67 3.27 -14.50 -11.80
N LEU A 68 4.40 -14.36 -11.11
CA LEU A 68 4.47 -14.05 -9.67
C LEU A 68 4.48 -12.54 -9.37
N GLY A 69 4.18 -11.68 -10.34
CA GLY A 69 4.12 -10.23 -10.15
C GLY A 69 3.17 -9.82 -9.02
N TRP A 70 2.07 -10.56 -8.82
CA TRP A 70 1.12 -10.32 -7.72
C TRP A 70 1.72 -10.55 -6.32
N ILE A 71 2.63 -11.52 -6.16
CA ILE A 71 3.34 -11.76 -4.90
C ILE A 71 4.25 -10.59 -4.60
N VAL A 72 4.99 -10.12 -5.61
CA VAL A 72 5.86 -8.94 -5.47
C VAL A 72 5.03 -7.73 -5.03
N THR A 73 3.88 -7.49 -5.67
CA THR A 73 2.96 -6.42 -5.26
C THR A 73 2.55 -6.54 -3.80
N PHE A 74 2.12 -7.72 -3.33
CA PHE A 74 1.71 -7.88 -1.93
C PHE A 74 2.84 -7.66 -0.95
N ILE A 75 4.02 -8.25 -1.21
CA ILE A 75 5.18 -8.12 -0.32
C ILE A 75 5.61 -6.67 -0.25
N VAL A 76 5.71 -5.98 -1.38
CA VAL A 76 6.12 -4.57 -1.40
C VAL A 76 5.07 -3.67 -0.75
N ALA A 77 3.79 -3.81 -1.09
CA ALA A 77 2.73 -2.98 -0.52
C ALA A 77 2.63 -3.15 1.00
N GLY A 78 2.55 -4.41 1.46
CA GLY A 78 2.45 -4.74 2.88
C GLY A 78 3.73 -4.41 3.64
N GLY A 79 4.88 -4.78 3.10
CA GLY A 79 6.19 -4.54 3.70
C GLY A 79 6.49 -3.05 3.85
N LEU A 80 6.31 -2.27 2.78
CA LEU A 80 6.57 -0.83 2.81
C LEU A 80 5.58 -0.12 3.74
N TYR A 81 4.29 -0.45 3.69
CA TYR A 81 3.32 0.13 4.60
C TYR A 81 3.63 -0.21 6.07
N ALA A 82 4.01 -1.46 6.35
CA ALA A 82 4.43 -1.89 7.68
C ALA A 82 5.68 -1.14 8.16
N LEU A 83 6.71 -1.01 7.32
CA LEU A 83 7.93 -0.25 7.61
C LEU A 83 7.64 1.22 7.89
N LEU A 84 6.71 1.82 7.15
CA LEU A 84 6.29 3.20 7.38
C LEU A 84 5.49 3.34 8.69
N GLY A 85 5.17 2.27 9.41
CA GLY A 85 4.47 2.25 10.70
C GLY A 85 3.11 1.53 10.69
N GLY A 86 2.69 0.97 9.56
CA GLY A 86 1.45 0.21 9.37
C GLY A 86 0.19 0.93 9.85
N ALA A 87 -0.78 0.11 10.29
CA ALA A 87 -2.06 0.52 10.87
C ALA A 87 -1.99 0.76 12.39
N ARG A 88 -0.82 1.19 12.90
CA ARG A 88 -0.66 1.50 14.34
C ARG A 88 -1.60 2.62 14.76
N ASP A 89 -2.15 2.52 15.97
CA ASP A 89 -3.06 3.53 16.51
C ASP A 89 -2.30 4.83 16.80
N ARG A 90 -2.54 5.84 15.96
CA ARG A 90 -1.90 7.15 16.06
C ARG A 90 -2.39 7.96 17.27
N ARG A 91 -3.46 7.54 17.94
CA ARG A 91 -4.00 8.18 19.15
C ARG A 91 -3.14 7.92 20.39
N ILE A 92 -2.30 6.88 20.37
CA ILE A 92 -1.44 6.49 21.50
C ILE A 92 -0.11 7.29 21.51
N ALA A 93 0.32 7.81 20.37
CA ALA A 93 1.55 8.59 20.23
C ALA A 93 1.25 10.10 20.28
N PRO A 94 0.96 10.67 21.47
CA PRO A 94 1.94 11.55 22.10
C PRO A 94 1.78 11.72 23.63
N LYS A 95 1.75 10.64 24.44
CA LYS A 95 1.88 10.80 25.91
C LYS A 95 3.31 10.74 26.43
N GLU A 96 4.22 10.02 25.76
CA GLU A 96 5.61 9.89 26.22
C GLU A 96 6.46 11.14 25.97
N ALA A 97 6.22 11.87 24.88
CA ALA A 97 6.97 13.10 24.58
C ALA A 97 6.61 14.31 25.47
N ALA A 98 5.45 14.26 26.14
CA ALA A 98 4.98 15.33 27.03
C ALA A 98 5.48 15.20 28.47
N HIS A 99 5.98 14.02 28.88
CA HIS A 99 6.54 13.78 30.22
C HIS A 99 8.08 13.78 30.23
N ALA A 100 8.73 14.00 29.08
CA ALA A 100 10.19 14.07 28.94
C ALA A 100 10.75 15.51 28.92
N ARG A 101 9.95 16.51 29.31
CA ARG A 101 10.37 17.90 29.51
C ARG A 101 10.12 18.34 30.94
#